data_AF-A0A928SZY9-F1
#
_entry.id   AF-A0A928SZY9-F1
#
_cell.length_a   1.000
_cell.length_b   1.000
_cell.length_c   1.000
_cell.angle_alpha   90.00
_cell.angle_beta   90.00
_cell.angle_gamma   90.00
#
_symmetry.space_group_name_H-M   'P 1'
#
loop_
_entity.id
_entity.type
_entity.pdbx_description
1 polymer ?
#
loop_
_entity_poly.entity_id
_entity_poly.type
_entity_poly.pdbx_seq_one_letter_code
_entity_poly.pdbx_strand_id
1 'polypeptide(L)'
;MRGILLGLLVGLGAAVACGGSTSSDGKSGGAGGSGGATTGGTSSGGSSSGGSSSGGSSAGGTGNVSGLTACSAPGTCELFATNCCGGYCDPNAPLGGFTAVNETKLNEFEAALCPGDIACPGCVSFDNPNYLALCRAGQCTAVNLRDDSLSACQSDSDCRVRWGSDCCEDCGGGNPDQLVAYNKDKSLEAEVCNPNDGACPPCAPPPYPKSILPYCGPDGHCTYTIVGP
;
A
#
# COMPACT_ATOMS: atom_id res chain seq x y z
N MET A 1 27.77 33.62 -15.20
CA MET A 1 27.09 34.72 -15.93
C MET A 1 25.73 34.21 -16.40
N ARG A 2 24.65 34.89 -15.97
CA ARG A 2 23.27 34.88 -16.54
C ARG A 2 22.49 33.54 -16.45
N GLY A 3 21.27 33.48 -15.94
CA GLY A 3 20.35 34.50 -15.43
C GLY A 3 19.13 33.82 -14.80
N ILE A 4 18.74 34.34 -13.64
CA ILE A 4 17.53 33.98 -12.88
C ILE A 4 16.34 34.69 -13.55
N LEU A 5 15.28 33.96 -13.89
CA LEU A 5 13.99 34.56 -14.27
C LEU A 5 12.94 34.21 -13.21
N LEU A 6 12.73 35.17 -12.31
CA LEU A 6 11.57 35.26 -11.42
C LEU A 6 10.31 35.47 -12.27
N GLY A 7 9.34 34.57 -12.14
CA GLY A 7 7.97 34.73 -12.63
C GLY A 7 7.00 34.79 -11.46
N LEU A 8 6.83 35.99 -10.89
CA LEU A 8 5.87 36.32 -9.86
C LEU A 8 4.48 36.48 -10.52
N LEU A 9 3.52 35.60 -10.23
CA LEU A 9 2.11 35.83 -10.57
C LEU A 9 1.27 35.85 -9.28
N VAL A 10 0.95 37.08 -8.90
CA VAL A 10 0.03 37.46 -7.83
C VAL A 10 -1.39 37.23 -8.34
N GLY A 11 -2.11 36.30 -7.75
CA GLY A 11 -3.54 36.06 -7.98
C GLY A 11 -4.32 36.25 -6.68
N LEU A 12 -4.84 37.46 -6.50
CA LEU A 12 -5.71 37.89 -5.39
C LEU A 12 -7.16 37.50 -5.72
N GLY A 13 -7.86 36.77 -4.84
CA GLY A 13 -9.24 36.35 -5.12
C GLY A 13 -10.04 35.80 -3.93
N ALA A 14 -10.62 36.73 -3.17
CA ALA A 14 -11.89 36.67 -2.40
C ALA A 14 -12.22 35.48 -1.48
N ALA A 15 -12.38 35.81 -0.19
CA ALA A 15 -13.03 35.01 0.84
C ALA A 15 -14.57 35.05 0.75
N VAL A 16 -15.23 33.91 1.04
CA VAL A 16 -16.62 33.84 1.55
C VAL A 16 -16.68 32.78 2.64
N ALA A 17 -17.23 33.18 3.80
CA ALA A 17 -17.48 32.35 4.97
C ALA A 17 -18.99 32.06 5.12
N CYS A 18 -19.34 30.84 5.53
CA CYS A 18 -20.53 30.41 6.30
C CYS A 18 -20.36 28.87 6.46
N GLY A 19 -20.32 28.23 7.63
CA GLY A 19 -21.20 28.35 8.79
C GLY A 19 -22.20 27.19 8.76
N GLY A 20 -22.05 26.19 9.65
CA GLY A 20 -23.07 25.14 9.80
C GLY A 20 -22.60 23.85 10.46
N SER A 21 -22.54 23.83 11.79
CA SER A 21 -22.56 22.59 12.58
C SER A 21 -24.01 22.15 12.74
N THR A 22 -24.33 20.88 12.42
CA THR A 22 -25.57 20.26 12.91
C THR A 22 -25.25 18.90 13.53
N SER A 23 -25.30 18.86 14.86
CA SER A 23 -25.49 17.63 15.62
C SER A 23 -26.91 17.14 15.36
N SER A 24 -27.06 15.88 14.97
CA SER A 24 -28.36 15.20 14.94
C SER A 24 -28.27 13.95 15.81
N ASP A 25 -28.69 14.10 17.06
CA ASP A 25 -29.10 12.99 17.92
C ASP A 25 -30.36 12.36 17.32
N GLY A 26 -30.23 11.13 16.80
CA GLY A 26 -31.35 10.31 16.35
C GLY A 26 -31.55 9.11 17.27
N LYS A 27 -32.51 9.23 18.21
CA LYS A 27 -32.87 8.21 19.20
C LYS A 27 -34.35 7.87 19.05
N SER A 28 -34.65 6.73 18.41
CA SER A 28 -35.95 6.01 18.39
C SER A 28 -35.85 4.95 17.29
N GLY A 29 -36.10 3.65 17.45
CA GLY A 29 -37.02 2.92 18.32
C GLY A 29 -37.80 1.93 17.42
N GLY A 30 -37.86 0.65 17.78
CA GLY A 30 -38.64 -0.39 17.08
C GLY A 30 -37.84 -1.69 16.87
N ALA A 31 -37.90 -2.69 17.76
CA ALA A 31 -38.99 -3.64 18.02
C ALA A 31 -39.09 -4.77 16.96
N GLY A 32 -38.88 -6.01 17.41
CA GLY A 32 -39.44 -7.21 16.78
C GLY A 32 -38.41 -8.30 16.43
N GLY A 33 -38.44 -9.43 17.17
CA GLY A 33 -37.70 -10.64 16.79
C GLY A 33 -37.50 -11.63 17.92
N SER A 34 -38.58 -12.29 18.36
CA SER A 34 -38.58 -13.37 19.35
C SER A 34 -38.22 -14.72 18.73
N GLY A 35 -37.55 -15.60 19.50
CA GLY A 35 -37.45 -17.04 19.26
C GLY A 35 -36.00 -17.54 19.12
N GLY A 36 -35.48 -18.50 19.88
CA GLY A 36 -36.10 -19.41 20.83
C GLY A 36 -35.08 -19.98 21.81
N ALA A 37 -35.62 -20.51 22.90
CA ALA A 37 -34.90 -21.21 23.96
C ALA A 37 -34.30 -22.53 23.45
N THR A 38 -33.22 -23.00 24.07
CA THR A 38 -33.24 -24.14 25.02
C THR A 38 -31.84 -24.42 25.61
N THR A 39 -31.79 -24.51 26.95
CA THR A 39 -30.99 -25.43 27.82
C THR A 39 -29.54 -25.77 27.44
N GLY A 40 -28.54 -25.75 28.31
CA GLY A 40 -28.46 -25.79 29.78
C GLY A 40 -27.08 -26.38 30.13
N GLY A 41 -26.44 -25.92 31.22
CA GLY A 41 -25.12 -26.43 31.63
C GLY A 41 -24.48 -25.68 32.80
N THR A 42 -24.95 -25.98 34.01
CA THR A 42 -24.25 -25.96 35.32
C THR A 42 -22.78 -26.43 35.24
N SER A 43 -21.78 -26.07 36.05
CA SER A 43 -21.59 -25.27 37.28
C SER A 43 -20.08 -25.24 37.62
N SER A 44 -19.69 -24.34 38.54
CA SER A 44 -18.50 -24.38 39.44
C SER A 44 -17.18 -23.94 38.79
N GLY A 45 -16.36 -23.04 39.32
CA GLY A 45 -16.15 -22.57 40.69
C GLY A 45 -14.63 -22.41 40.85
N GLY A 46 -14.14 -21.31 41.43
CA GLY A 46 -12.71 -21.17 41.73
C GLY A 46 -12.21 -19.72 41.79
N SER A 47 -12.29 -19.12 42.98
CA SER A 47 -11.51 -17.95 43.35
C SER A 47 -10.10 -18.39 43.75
N SER A 48 -9.06 -17.76 43.20
CA SER A 48 -7.71 -17.71 43.78
C SER A 48 -7.00 -16.42 43.38
N SER A 49 -6.68 -15.63 44.39
CA SER A 49 -5.84 -14.44 44.34
C SER A 49 -4.35 -14.84 44.40
N GLY A 50 -3.48 -14.04 43.77
CA GLY A 50 -2.09 -13.87 44.21
C GLY A 50 -1.01 -14.16 43.17
N GLY A 51 -0.01 -13.26 43.11
CA GLY A 51 1.32 -13.60 42.62
C GLY A 51 1.94 -12.59 41.66
N SER A 52 2.88 -11.80 42.18
CA SER A 52 3.65 -10.77 41.48
C SER A 52 4.82 -11.33 40.64
N SER A 53 5.23 -10.53 39.64
CA SER A 53 6.60 -10.32 39.14
C SER A 53 7.34 -11.45 38.42
N SER A 54 7.47 -11.34 37.09
CA SER A 54 8.73 -11.48 36.33
C SER A 54 8.49 -10.89 34.93
N GLY A 55 9.16 -9.81 34.52
CA GLY A 55 10.49 -9.93 33.93
C GLY A 55 10.43 -10.47 32.50
N GLY A 56 9.60 -9.88 31.64
CA GLY A 56 9.60 -10.16 30.19
C GLY A 56 10.31 -9.03 29.47
N SER A 57 11.52 -9.29 28.98
CA SER A 57 12.17 -8.42 28.00
C SER A 57 11.24 -8.30 26.80
N SER A 58 10.72 -7.10 26.56
CA SER A 58 10.03 -6.76 25.32
C SER A 58 11.04 -6.88 24.19
N ALA A 59 11.12 -8.05 23.56
CA ALA A 59 11.52 -8.12 22.17
C ALA A 59 10.60 -7.14 21.43
N GLY A 60 11.18 -6.16 20.74
CA GLY A 60 10.48 -5.05 20.10
C GLY A 60 9.22 -5.55 19.39
N GLY A 61 8.08 -5.35 20.06
CA GLY A 61 6.80 -5.74 19.51
C GLY A 61 6.60 -4.89 18.27
N THR A 62 6.45 -5.54 17.13
CA THR A 62 5.85 -4.96 15.94
C THR A 62 4.52 -4.40 16.39
N GLY A 63 4.51 -3.12 16.76
CA GLY A 63 3.35 -2.47 17.32
C GLY A 63 2.26 -2.65 16.30
N ASN A 64 1.22 -3.39 16.67
CA ASN A 64 -0.02 -3.36 15.94
C ASN A 64 -0.57 -1.94 16.15
N VAL A 65 -0.10 -1.03 15.30
CA VAL A 65 -0.47 0.37 15.24
C VAL A 65 -1.88 0.42 14.63
N SER A 66 -2.83 -0.14 15.36
CA SER A 66 -4.22 -0.28 14.94
C SER A 66 -4.77 1.10 14.59
N GLY A 67 -4.86 1.38 13.28
CA GLY A 67 -5.25 2.69 12.75
C GLY A 67 -4.29 3.27 11.70
N LEU A 68 -2.99 2.93 11.71
CA LEU A 68 -2.03 3.46 10.72
C LEU A 68 -2.12 2.72 9.38
N THR A 69 -2.59 1.47 9.39
CA THR A 69 -2.86 0.66 8.21
C THR A 69 -4.28 0.79 7.70
N ALA A 70 -5.15 1.59 8.33
CA ALA A 70 -6.53 1.73 7.88
C ALA A 70 -6.59 2.52 6.57
N CYS A 71 -7.38 2.05 5.60
CA CYS A 71 -7.59 2.74 4.32
C CYS A 71 -9.07 2.70 3.94
N SER A 72 -9.51 3.69 3.18
CA SER A 72 -10.89 3.82 2.70
C SER A 72 -11.02 3.72 1.18
N ALA A 73 -9.91 3.86 0.45
CA ALA A 73 -9.88 3.85 -1.00
C ALA A 73 -8.56 3.25 -1.52
N PRO A 74 -8.56 2.73 -2.76
CA PRO A 74 -7.33 2.42 -3.50
C PRO A 74 -6.40 3.64 -3.61
N GLY A 75 -5.10 3.38 -3.77
CA GLY A 75 -4.09 4.44 -3.92
C GLY A 75 -3.81 5.31 -2.69
N THR A 76 -4.39 5.03 -1.52
CA THR A 76 -4.08 5.76 -0.27
C THR A 76 -3.04 5.06 0.60
N CYS A 77 -2.44 3.98 0.09
CA CYS A 77 -1.51 3.14 0.82
C CYS A 77 -0.12 3.23 0.18
N GLU A 78 0.91 3.37 1.01
CA GLU A 78 2.30 3.44 0.59
C GLU A 78 3.11 2.33 1.28
N LEU A 79 4.11 1.78 0.58
CA LEU A 79 5.03 0.83 1.17
C LEU A 79 6.10 1.57 1.96
N PHE A 80 6.30 1.15 3.20
CA PHE A 80 7.33 1.69 4.07
C PHE A 80 8.16 0.57 4.67
N ALA A 81 9.45 0.78 4.89
CA ALA A 81 10.30 -0.21 5.54
C ALA A 81 9.88 -0.41 7.00
N THR A 82 9.88 -1.64 7.50
CA THR A 82 9.58 -1.94 8.91
C THR A 82 10.73 -1.61 9.85
N ASN A 83 11.76 -0.90 9.38
CA ASN A 83 12.90 -0.46 10.16
C ASN A 83 13.01 1.07 10.15
N CYS A 84 13.56 1.63 11.22
CA CYS A 84 13.65 3.07 11.38
C CYS A 84 14.39 3.78 10.24
N CYS A 85 15.39 3.13 9.66
CA CYS A 85 16.21 3.75 8.63
C CYS A 85 15.63 3.70 7.22
N GLY A 86 14.34 3.38 7.08
CA GLY A 86 13.57 3.57 5.85
C GLY A 86 14.02 2.71 4.68
N GLY A 87 14.96 1.78 4.88
CA GLY A 87 15.60 1.11 3.77
C GLY A 87 16.20 -0.23 4.13
N TYR A 88 16.14 -1.13 3.14
CA TYR A 88 17.05 -2.25 3.05
C TYR A 88 18.12 -1.84 2.04
N CYS A 89 19.38 -1.90 2.44
CA CYS A 89 20.52 -1.70 1.52
C CYS A 89 20.68 -2.87 0.53
N ASP A 90 19.63 -3.66 0.32
CA ASP A 90 19.63 -4.87 -0.48
C ASP A 90 18.49 -4.78 -1.51
N PRO A 91 18.80 -4.81 -2.82
CA PRO A 91 17.78 -4.87 -3.86
C PRO A 91 16.91 -6.13 -3.78
N ASN A 92 17.36 -7.16 -3.06
CA ASN A 92 16.64 -8.42 -2.86
C ASN A 92 15.94 -8.48 -1.49
N ALA A 93 15.69 -7.33 -0.87
CA ALA A 93 14.96 -7.27 0.38
C ALA A 93 13.63 -8.03 0.27
N PRO A 94 13.35 -8.97 1.19
CA PRO A 94 12.10 -9.71 1.16
C PRO A 94 10.92 -8.78 1.47
N LEU A 95 9.74 -9.07 0.91
CA LEU A 95 8.50 -8.31 1.18
C LEU A 95 8.22 -8.16 2.69
N GLY A 96 8.60 -9.15 3.51
CA GLY A 96 8.44 -9.09 4.97
C GLY A 96 9.25 -7.99 5.67
N GLY A 97 10.15 -7.31 4.97
CA GLY A 97 10.79 -6.09 5.44
C GLY A 97 9.98 -4.82 5.22
N PHE A 98 8.87 -4.91 4.50
CA PHE A 98 8.02 -3.77 4.19
C PHE A 98 6.65 -3.94 4.83
N THR A 99 6.03 -2.81 5.14
CA THR A 99 4.64 -2.74 5.59
C THR A 99 3.93 -1.68 4.78
N ALA A 100 2.68 -1.94 4.44
CA ALA A 100 1.84 -0.94 3.81
C ALA A 100 1.18 -0.07 4.88
N VAL A 101 1.27 1.24 4.74
CA VAL A 101 0.77 2.24 5.68
C VAL A 101 -0.11 3.22 4.92
N ASN A 102 -1.11 3.80 5.58
CA ASN A 102 -1.86 4.89 4.97
C ASN A 102 -0.93 6.10 4.76
N GLU A 103 -0.91 6.67 3.56
CA GLU A 103 -0.04 7.81 3.20
C GLU A 103 -0.17 8.99 4.19
N THR A 104 -1.38 9.25 4.70
CA THR A 104 -1.64 10.34 5.65
C THR A 104 -1.10 10.08 7.05
N LYS A 105 -0.69 8.83 7.30
CA LYS A 105 -0.19 8.31 8.58
C LYS A 105 1.30 8.02 8.58
N LEU A 106 2.01 8.28 7.49
CA LEU A 106 3.44 8.00 7.39
C LEU A 106 4.27 8.69 8.46
N ASN A 107 4.04 9.99 8.72
CA ASN A 107 4.76 10.71 9.78
C ASN A 107 4.52 10.11 11.18
N GLU A 108 3.29 9.65 11.45
CA GLU A 108 2.94 9.01 12.74
C GLU A 108 3.59 7.62 12.85
N PHE A 109 3.63 6.89 11.74
CA PHE A 109 4.31 5.60 11.62
C PHE A 109 5.82 5.73 11.82
N GLU A 110 6.46 6.68 11.13
CA GLU A 110 7.89 6.96 11.24
C GLU A 110 8.27 7.38 12.66
N ALA A 111 7.51 8.30 13.28
CA ALA A 111 7.75 8.71 14.66
C ALA A 111 7.61 7.55 15.67
N ALA A 112 6.70 6.60 15.42
CA ALA A 112 6.55 5.41 16.24
C ALA A 112 7.71 4.41 16.03
N LEU A 113 8.23 4.31 14.81
CA LEU A 113 9.30 3.40 14.43
C LEU A 113 10.68 3.91 14.86
N CYS A 114 10.86 5.23 14.89
CA CYS A 114 12.09 5.96 15.20
C CYS A 114 11.92 6.90 16.40
N PRO A 115 11.91 6.39 17.65
CA PRO A 115 11.91 7.27 18.81
C PRO A 115 13.28 7.98 18.94
N GLY A 116 13.36 9.21 18.43
CA GLY A 116 14.51 10.10 18.54
C GLY A 116 15.35 10.22 17.26
N ASP A 117 16.38 11.07 17.32
CA ASP A 117 17.27 11.32 16.19
C ASP A 117 18.26 10.16 16.01
N ILE A 118 17.94 9.23 15.11
CA ILE A 118 18.83 8.13 14.73
C ILE A 118 19.55 8.51 13.44
N ALA A 119 20.89 8.53 13.48
CA ALA A 119 21.70 8.72 12.30
C ALA A 119 21.68 7.44 11.44
N CYS A 120 20.85 7.43 10.41
CA CYS A 120 20.76 6.32 9.48
C CYS A 120 21.91 6.34 8.48
N PRO A 121 22.52 5.18 8.16
CA PRO A 121 23.50 5.11 7.09
C PRO A 121 22.84 5.53 5.78
N GLY A 122 23.55 6.32 4.98
CA GLY A 122 23.09 6.67 3.64
C GLY A 122 23.03 5.40 2.80
N CYS A 123 21.82 4.88 2.59
CA CYS A 123 21.56 3.79 1.66
C CYS A 123 20.67 4.30 0.54
N VAL A 124 20.93 3.80 -0.67
CA VAL A 124 20.02 4.00 -1.79
C VAL A 124 18.85 3.07 -1.52
N SER A 125 17.68 3.63 -1.23
CA SER A 125 16.44 2.85 -1.19
C SER A 125 16.29 2.15 -2.53
N PHE A 126 16.16 0.83 -2.50
CA PHE A 126 15.87 0.07 -3.71
C PHE A 126 14.37 -0.09 -3.83
N ASP A 127 13.80 0.54 -4.85
CA ASP A 127 12.40 0.39 -5.21
C ASP A 127 12.24 -0.89 -6.03
N ASN A 128 11.55 -1.88 -5.45
CA ASN A 128 11.16 -3.07 -6.19
C ASN A 128 9.78 -2.81 -6.78
N PRO A 129 9.66 -2.66 -8.11
CA PRO A 129 8.39 -2.30 -8.73
C PRO A 129 7.34 -3.42 -8.58
N ASN A 130 7.72 -4.63 -8.19
CA ASN A 130 6.77 -5.72 -7.95
C ASN A 130 6.15 -5.63 -6.55
N TYR A 131 6.67 -4.81 -5.64
CA TYR A 131 6.07 -4.62 -4.33
C TYR A 131 5.07 -3.48 -4.40
N LEU A 132 3.86 -3.73 -3.91
CA LEU A 132 2.72 -2.83 -3.95
C LEU A 132 2.12 -2.67 -2.55
N ALA A 133 1.54 -1.49 -2.29
CA ALA A 133 0.68 -1.26 -1.14
C ALA A 133 -0.77 -1.12 -1.62
N LEU A 134 -1.62 -2.08 -1.27
CA LEU A 134 -3.02 -2.10 -1.74
C LEU A 134 -3.99 -1.94 -0.57
N CYS A 135 -5.10 -1.24 -0.83
CA CYS A 135 -6.20 -1.14 0.14
C CYS A 135 -7.17 -2.32 -0.01
N ARG A 136 -7.06 -3.33 0.84
CA ARG A 136 -7.91 -4.54 0.81
C ARG A 136 -8.66 -4.71 2.11
N ALA A 137 -9.98 -4.90 2.02
CA ALA A 137 -10.87 -5.04 3.18
C ALA A 137 -10.68 -3.91 4.23
N GLY A 138 -10.43 -2.67 3.77
CA GLY A 138 -10.22 -1.50 4.64
C GLY A 138 -8.85 -1.45 5.32
N GLN A 139 -7.88 -2.24 4.87
CA GLN A 139 -6.51 -2.28 5.40
C GLN A 139 -5.47 -2.20 4.28
N CYS A 140 -4.44 -1.39 4.49
CA CYS A 140 -3.24 -1.36 3.66
C CYS A 140 -2.49 -2.67 3.84
N THR A 141 -2.28 -3.36 2.73
CA THR A 141 -1.59 -4.66 2.66
C THR A 141 -0.42 -4.55 1.71
N ALA A 142 0.77 -4.95 2.17
CA ALA A 142 1.93 -5.10 1.30
C ALA A 142 1.77 -6.38 0.48
N VAL A 143 1.88 -6.30 -0.85
CA VAL A 143 1.74 -7.43 -1.76
C VAL A 143 2.91 -7.50 -2.72
N ASN A 144 3.31 -8.71 -3.09
CA ASN A 144 4.19 -8.95 -4.21
C ASN A 144 3.31 -9.25 -5.43
N LEU A 145 3.33 -8.38 -6.43
CA LEU A 145 2.56 -8.51 -7.65
C LEU A 145 2.80 -9.86 -8.35
N ARG A 146 4.01 -10.41 -8.25
CA ARG A 146 4.37 -11.71 -8.86
C ARG A 146 3.60 -12.90 -8.29
N ASP A 147 3.15 -12.79 -7.04
CA ASP A 147 2.41 -13.85 -6.35
C ASP A 147 0.92 -13.50 -6.17
N ASP A 148 0.50 -12.31 -6.63
CA ASP A 148 -0.83 -11.79 -6.39
C ASP A 148 -1.84 -12.19 -7.48
N SER A 149 -3.13 -12.24 -7.12
CA SER A 149 -4.24 -12.40 -8.05
C SER A 149 -4.26 -11.42 -9.24
N LEU A 150 -3.61 -10.26 -9.11
CA LEU A 150 -3.45 -9.27 -10.18
C LEU A 150 -2.55 -9.75 -11.32
N SER A 151 -1.63 -10.68 -11.06
CA SER A 151 -0.80 -11.31 -12.09
C SER A 151 -1.28 -12.71 -12.48
N ALA A 152 -2.26 -13.30 -11.80
CA ALA A 152 -2.73 -14.64 -12.10
C ALA A 152 -3.19 -14.80 -13.57
N CYS A 153 -2.74 -15.85 -14.26
CA CYS A 153 -3.00 -16.10 -15.68
C CYS A 153 -3.27 -17.58 -15.96
N GLN A 154 -3.85 -17.86 -17.13
CA GLN A 154 -4.03 -19.21 -17.68
C GLN A 154 -3.25 -19.41 -18.98
N SER A 155 -2.98 -18.32 -19.70
CA SER A 155 -2.26 -18.32 -20.97
C SER A 155 -1.37 -17.09 -21.12
N ASP A 156 -0.36 -17.16 -21.99
CA ASP A 156 0.52 -16.03 -22.31
C ASP A 156 -0.28 -14.80 -22.80
N SER A 157 -1.42 -15.05 -23.45
CA SER A 157 -2.26 -13.98 -23.99
C SER A 157 -2.94 -13.15 -22.91
N ASP A 158 -2.99 -13.62 -21.66
CA ASP A 158 -3.57 -12.91 -20.53
C ASP A 158 -2.61 -11.84 -19.99
N CYS A 159 -1.31 -11.96 -20.31
CA CYS A 159 -0.28 -11.15 -19.69
C CYS A 159 0.07 -9.91 -20.51
N ARG A 160 0.31 -8.81 -19.80
CA ARG A 160 0.91 -7.58 -20.33
C ARG A 160 2.06 -7.12 -19.44
N VAL A 161 3.02 -6.42 -20.04
CA VAL A 161 4.06 -5.70 -19.30
C VAL A 161 3.75 -4.22 -19.27
N ARG A 162 4.22 -3.54 -18.22
CA ARG A 162 4.26 -2.08 -18.14
C ARG A 162 5.46 -1.60 -17.30
N TRP A 163 5.81 -0.33 -17.44
CA TRP A 163 6.80 0.33 -16.59
C TRP A 163 6.20 0.78 -15.25
N GLY A 164 6.83 0.33 -14.16
CA GLY A 164 6.38 0.63 -12.81
C GLY A 164 5.03 0.02 -12.47
N SER A 165 4.70 0.05 -11.19
CA SER A 165 3.43 -0.44 -10.65
C SER A 165 2.59 0.65 -10.00
N ASP A 166 3.05 1.91 -10.10
CA ASP A 166 2.32 3.10 -9.68
C ASP A 166 1.01 3.28 -10.45
N CYS A 167 0.18 4.21 -9.98
CA CYS A 167 -1.09 4.55 -10.61
C CYS A 167 -0.98 4.71 -12.13
N CYS A 168 -0.06 5.57 -12.56
CA CYS A 168 0.22 5.79 -13.98
C CYS A 168 1.53 5.12 -14.40
N GLU A 169 1.56 4.68 -15.64
CA GLU A 169 2.75 4.08 -16.22
C GLU A 169 3.83 5.14 -16.45
N ASP A 170 5.07 4.84 -16.11
CA ASP A 170 6.20 5.69 -16.48
C ASP A 170 6.55 5.48 -17.97
N CYS A 171 6.51 6.56 -18.74
CA CYS A 171 6.77 6.51 -20.17
C CYS A 171 8.28 6.62 -20.51
N GLY A 172 9.16 6.66 -19.50
CA GLY A 172 10.61 6.88 -19.64
C GLY A 172 11.49 5.62 -19.72
N GLY A 173 10.89 4.43 -19.81
CA GLY A 173 11.51 3.10 -19.91
C GLY A 173 13.02 3.03 -20.18
N GLY A 174 13.82 2.95 -19.11
CA GLY A 174 15.29 2.91 -19.21
C GLY A 174 15.92 1.64 -18.65
N ASN A 175 15.42 1.11 -17.52
CA ASN A 175 15.98 -0.07 -16.86
C ASN A 175 14.96 -1.20 -16.82
N PRO A 176 15.14 -2.33 -17.53
CA PRO A 176 14.25 -3.50 -17.49
C PRO A 176 13.88 -4.04 -16.10
N ASP A 177 14.66 -3.72 -15.06
CA ASP A 177 14.33 -4.05 -13.67
C ASP A 177 13.08 -3.32 -13.14
N GLN A 178 12.67 -2.23 -13.82
CA GLN A 178 11.48 -1.43 -13.51
C GLN A 178 10.20 -1.95 -14.19
N LEU A 179 10.28 -3.09 -14.89
CA LEU A 179 9.11 -3.69 -15.52
C LEU A 179 8.34 -4.55 -14.54
N VAL A 180 7.02 -4.50 -14.72
CA VAL A 180 6.10 -5.42 -14.07
C VAL A 180 5.26 -6.13 -15.12
N ALA A 181 4.93 -7.39 -14.84
CA ALA A 181 4.01 -8.19 -15.61
C ALA A 181 2.76 -8.45 -14.79
N TYR A 182 1.60 -8.34 -15.43
CA TYR A 182 0.31 -8.54 -14.78
C TYR A 182 -0.73 -9.02 -15.77
N ASN A 183 -1.86 -9.48 -15.27
CA ASN A 183 -2.97 -9.91 -16.09
C ASN A 183 -3.70 -8.68 -16.65
N LYS A 184 -3.80 -8.57 -17.97
CA LYS A 184 -4.38 -7.41 -18.67
C LYS A 184 -5.88 -7.22 -18.43
N ASP A 185 -6.60 -8.29 -18.05
CA ASP A 185 -8.02 -8.26 -17.71
C ASP A 185 -8.24 -7.87 -16.24
N LYS A 186 -7.17 -7.77 -15.45
CA LYS A 186 -7.17 -7.16 -14.13
C LYS A 186 -6.81 -5.68 -14.27
N SER A 187 -7.54 -4.82 -13.58
CA SER A 187 -7.20 -3.39 -13.53
C SER A 187 -6.25 -3.16 -12.37
N LEU A 188 -4.95 -3.23 -12.65
CA LEU A 188 -3.92 -2.83 -11.70
C LEU A 188 -4.16 -1.37 -11.28
N GLU A 189 -4.47 -0.50 -12.26
CA GLU A 189 -4.74 0.92 -12.06
C GLU A 189 -5.87 1.15 -11.05
N ALA A 190 -6.95 0.36 -11.10
CA ALA A 190 -8.06 0.49 -10.15
C ALA A 190 -7.68 0.14 -8.69
N GLU A 191 -6.60 -0.61 -8.48
CA GLU A 191 -6.11 -1.00 -7.15
C GLU A 191 -5.05 -0.03 -6.61
N VAL A 192 -4.27 0.60 -7.50
CA VAL A 192 -3.15 1.47 -7.13
C VAL A 192 -3.44 2.97 -7.27
N CYS A 193 -4.44 3.38 -8.05
CA CYS A 193 -4.79 4.78 -8.23
C CYS A 193 -5.79 5.26 -7.20
N ASN A 194 -5.61 6.49 -6.70
CA ASN A 194 -6.71 7.18 -6.04
C ASN A 194 -7.76 7.52 -7.09
N PRO A 195 -9.07 7.30 -6.85
CA PRO A 195 -10.12 7.68 -7.80
C PRO A 195 -10.14 9.19 -8.13
N ASN A 196 -9.44 10.02 -7.36
CA ASN A 196 -9.32 11.45 -7.59
C ASN A 196 -8.11 11.87 -8.44
N ASP A 197 -7.19 10.96 -8.80
CA ASP A 197 -5.95 11.27 -9.51
C ASP A 197 -6.15 11.60 -11.01
N GLY A 198 -7.39 11.45 -11.50
CA GLY A 198 -7.73 11.66 -12.91
C GLY A 198 -7.29 10.50 -13.80
N ALA A 199 -7.33 10.72 -15.12
CA ALA A 199 -6.93 9.71 -16.10
C ALA A 199 -5.43 9.79 -16.39
N CYS A 200 -4.75 8.63 -16.39
CA CYS A 200 -3.36 8.57 -16.78
C CYS A 200 -3.16 8.95 -18.25
N PRO A 201 -2.17 9.80 -18.57
CA PRO A 201 -1.84 10.08 -19.96
C PRO A 201 -1.34 8.81 -20.65
N PRO A 202 -1.63 8.62 -21.96
CA PRO A 202 -1.11 7.48 -22.68
C PRO A 202 0.41 7.62 -22.85
N CYS A 203 1.14 6.52 -22.65
CA CYS A 203 2.56 6.49 -23.01
C CYS A 203 2.74 6.46 -24.53
N ALA A 204 3.33 7.55 -25.06
CA ALA A 204 3.60 7.71 -26.47
C ALA A 204 5.00 8.31 -26.70
N PRO A 205 5.87 7.67 -27.51
CA PRO A 205 5.68 6.37 -28.18
C PRO A 205 5.68 5.19 -27.20
N PRO A 206 5.16 4.00 -27.58
CA PRO A 206 5.19 2.82 -26.71
C PRO A 206 6.64 2.50 -26.32
N PRO A 207 7.00 2.59 -25.02
CA PRO A 207 8.39 2.59 -24.58
C PRO A 207 8.99 1.18 -24.39
N TYR A 208 8.27 0.11 -24.75
CA TYR A 208 8.77 -1.24 -24.53
C TYR A 208 9.78 -1.64 -25.62
N PRO A 209 10.98 -2.11 -25.22
CA PRO A 209 11.87 -2.79 -26.15
C PRO A 209 11.12 -3.98 -26.79
N LYS A 210 11.25 -4.14 -28.12
CA LYS A 210 10.67 -5.29 -28.84
C LYS A 210 11.19 -6.65 -28.34
N SER A 211 12.27 -6.62 -27.56
CA SER A 211 12.87 -7.77 -26.92
C SER A 211 12.10 -8.28 -25.69
N ILE A 212 11.00 -7.65 -25.28
CA ILE A 212 10.29 -8.02 -24.05
C ILE A 212 8.97 -8.71 -24.39
N LEU A 213 8.85 -9.96 -23.96
CA LEU A 213 7.66 -10.79 -24.18
C LEU A 213 7.04 -11.19 -22.84
N PRO A 214 5.81 -10.72 -22.52
CA PRO A 214 5.05 -11.28 -21.41
C PRO A 214 4.66 -12.72 -21.70
N TYR A 215 4.64 -13.56 -20.67
CA TYR A 215 4.15 -14.93 -20.75
C TYR A 215 3.57 -15.36 -19.41
N CYS A 216 2.77 -16.42 -19.41
CA CYS A 216 2.22 -17.00 -18.20
C CYS A 216 3.22 -17.98 -17.61
N GLY A 217 3.72 -17.67 -16.42
CA GLY A 217 4.69 -18.49 -15.71
C GLY A 217 4.13 -19.87 -15.32
N PRO A 218 5.00 -20.86 -15.05
CA PRO A 218 4.58 -22.18 -14.60
C PRO A 218 3.89 -22.18 -13.23
N ASP A 219 4.07 -21.11 -12.46
CA ASP A 219 3.38 -20.80 -11.20
C ASP A 219 1.97 -20.24 -11.41
N GLY A 220 1.55 -19.99 -12.66
CA GLY A 220 0.25 -19.42 -12.99
C GLY A 220 0.18 -17.90 -12.82
N HIS A 221 1.32 -17.22 -12.81
CA HIS A 221 1.40 -15.77 -12.70
C HIS A 221 2.16 -15.15 -13.88
N CYS A 222 1.75 -13.95 -14.27
CA CYS A 222 2.35 -13.22 -15.38
C CYS A 222 3.78 -12.82 -15.05
N THR A 223 4.66 -13.09 -16.00
CA THR A 223 6.07 -12.72 -15.95
C THR A 223 6.50 -12.28 -17.36
N TYR A 224 7.79 -11.99 -17.55
CA TYR A 224 8.32 -11.59 -18.84
C TYR A 224 9.70 -12.20 -19.07
N THR A 225 10.05 -12.31 -20.35
CA THR A 225 11.40 -12.68 -20.78
C THR A 225 11.97 -11.58 -21.67
N ILE A 226 13.28 -11.43 -21.61
CA ILE A 226 14.04 -10.61 -22.55
C ILE A 226 14.57 -11.57 -23.62
N VAL A 227 13.92 -11.61 -24.78
CA VAL A 227 14.49 -12.25 -25.97
C VAL A 227 15.63 -11.39 -26.47
N GLY A 228 16.85 -11.92 -26.37
CA GLY A 228 18.05 -11.26 -26.88
C GLY A 228 17.90 -10.86 -28.36
N PRO A 229 18.66 -9.86 -28.82
CA PRO A 229 18.64 -9.44 -30.23
C PRO A 229 19.02 -10.57 -31.20
#